data_AF-A0A973Q4A0-F1
#
_entry.id   AF-A0A973Q4A0-F1
#
_cell.length_a   1.000
_cell.length_b   1.000
_cell.length_c   1.000
_cell.angle_alpha   90.00
_cell.angle_beta   90.00
_cell.angle_gamma   90.00
#
_symmetry.space_group_name_H-M   'P 1'
#
loop_
_entity.id
_entity.type
_entity.pdbx_description
1 polymer ?
#
loop_
_entity_poly.entity_id
_entity_poly.type
_entity_poly.pdbx_seq_one_letter_code
_entity_poly.pdbx_strand_id
1 'polypeptide(L)'
;MRQRTIAGRRVMAGGFTAVALAAALAGCGGQDGPPRDKGPVCAGTAPADGMHVLRGGSHPLPGGALVTYSDASADGRTRTATLTTGASGAGTRVRAGRQVSIGGHAYAVAQVCTYRVVLEPQSAADRAAAGAEPAAGHDAAAQRTRCFSTAPAARAARVAGMPPNGMTVLQGRQNIRPTGITVGGNDIGSKTATFTVTCAGDPVLADYQHVRSGDTVEIGDVLYTVGSIHSGTSITLVPQGS
;
A
#
# COMPACT_ATOMS: atom_id res chain seq x y z
N MET A 1 22.40 -27.09 -80.95
CA MET A 1 22.28 -28.56 -81.03
C MET A 1 21.83 -29.08 -79.66
N ARG A 2 20.59 -29.57 -79.58
CA ARG A 2 20.21 -30.95 -79.21
C ARG A 2 20.46 -31.30 -77.72
N GLN A 3 19.44 -31.22 -76.88
CA GLN A 3 18.51 -32.33 -76.53
C GLN A 3 19.19 -33.49 -75.80
N ARG A 4 18.78 -33.74 -74.55
CA ARG A 4 18.01 -34.95 -74.12
C ARG A 4 17.75 -34.99 -72.60
N THR A 5 16.49 -34.82 -72.24
CA THR A 5 15.60 -35.76 -71.49
C THR A 5 16.31 -36.92 -70.77
N ILE A 6 15.98 -37.28 -69.51
CA ILE A 6 14.92 -38.25 -69.17
C ILE A 6 14.64 -38.28 -67.65
N ALA A 7 13.36 -38.42 -67.33
CA ALA A 7 12.74 -38.63 -66.03
C ALA A 7 13.11 -39.96 -65.35
N GLY A 8 12.99 -40.02 -64.02
CA GLY A 8 13.10 -41.25 -63.24
C GLY A 8 12.48 -41.13 -61.86
N ARG A 9 11.16 -41.31 -61.79
CA ARG A 9 10.33 -41.34 -60.58
C ARG A 9 10.57 -42.67 -59.85
N ARG A 10 10.91 -42.65 -58.56
CA ARG A 10 10.65 -43.78 -57.65
C ARG A 10 10.07 -43.27 -56.34
N VAL A 11 8.85 -43.74 -56.09
CA VAL A 11 8.10 -43.70 -54.84
C VAL A 11 8.70 -44.77 -53.92
N MET A 12 8.96 -44.42 -52.66
CA MET A 12 8.96 -45.37 -51.55
C MET A 12 8.37 -44.68 -50.32
N ALA A 13 7.35 -45.35 -49.79
CA ALA A 13 6.54 -44.97 -48.66
C ALA A 13 7.21 -45.36 -47.33
N GLY A 14 6.75 -44.74 -46.23
CA GLY A 14 6.75 -45.39 -44.93
C GLY A 14 7.35 -44.56 -43.79
N GLY A 15 6.51 -44.22 -42.82
CA GLY A 15 6.93 -43.97 -41.43
C GLY A 15 6.82 -42.54 -40.93
N PHE A 16 5.60 -41.99 -40.81
CA PHE A 16 5.36 -40.90 -39.87
C PHE A 16 4.77 -41.44 -38.58
N THR A 17 5.61 -41.46 -37.56
CA THR A 17 5.27 -41.76 -36.17
C THR A 17 4.40 -40.64 -35.60
N ALA A 18 3.39 -41.03 -34.84
CA ALA A 18 2.39 -40.18 -34.22
C ALA A 18 2.98 -39.15 -33.25
N VAL A 19 2.44 -37.92 -33.28
CA VAL A 19 2.45 -37.00 -32.14
C VAL A 19 0.99 -36.77 -31.77
N ALA A 20 0.58 -37.34 -30.64
CA ALA A 20 -0.74 -37.12 -30.06
C ALA A 20 -0.84 -35.68 -29.54
N LEU A 21 -1.75 -34.90 -30.13
CA LEU A 21 -2.12 -33.58 -29.63
C LEU A 21 -3.14 -33.75 -28.49
N ALA A 22 -2.68 -33.81 -27.25
CA ALA A 22 -3.53 -33.74 -26.07
C ALA A 22 -3.73 -32.26 -25.70
N ALA A 23 -4.77 -31.63 -26.24
CA ALA A 23 -5.21 -30.30 -25.81
C ALA A 23 -6.11 -30.43 -24.56
N ALA A 24 -5.49 -30.47 -23.38
CA ALA A 24 -6.20 -30.23 -22.13
C ALA A 24 -6.41 -28.72 -21.97
N LEU A 25 -7.60 -28.23 -22.32
CA LEU A 25 -8.04 -26.88 -21.96
C LEU A 25 -8.34 -26.86 -20.46
N ALA A 26 -7.28 -26.59 -19.69
CA ALA A 26 -7.35 -26.30 -18.28
C ALA A 26 -8.14 -25.00 -18.05
N GLY A 27 -9.21 -25.14 -17.25
CA GLY A 27 -9.58 -24.22 -16.18
C GLY A 27 -9.73 -22.74 -16.54
N CYS A 28 -10.99 -22.30 -16.60
CA CYS A 28 -11.37 -20.90 -16.42
C CYS A 28 -10.73 -20.37 -15.12
N GLY A 29 -9.69 -19.56 -15.26
CA GLY A 29 -9.05 -18.84 -14.16
C GLY A 29 -9.95 -17.74 -13.66
N GLY A 30 -10.86 -18.08 -12.74
CA GLY A 30 -11.38 -17.11 -11.78
C GLY A 30 -10.24 -16.77 -10.82
N GLN A 31 -9.45 -15.75 -11.15
CA GLN A 31 -8.52 -15.16 -10.19
C GLN A 31 -9.33 -14.38 -9.15
N ASP A 32 -9.87 -15.11 -8.18
CA ASP A 32 -10.15 -14.55 -6.87
C ASP A 32 -8.82 -14.01 -6.33
N GLY A 33 -8.74 -12.68 -6.17
CA GLY A 33 -7.54 -12.03 -5.64
C GLY A 33 -7.12 -12.62 -4.29
N PRO A 34 -5.89 -12.34 -3.81
CA PRO A 34 -5.25 -13.07 -2.73
C PRO A 34 -6.20 -13.36 -1.56
N PRO A 35 -6.21 -14.61 -1.04
CA PRO A 35 -7.09 -14.98 0.06
C PRO A 35 -6.93 -14.03 1.24
N ARG A 36 -8.04 -13.71 1.92
CA ARG A 36 -8.02 -12.87 3.13
C ARG A 36 -6.90 -13.34 4.03
N ASP A 37 -6.06 -12.40 4.44
CA ASP A 37 -5.03 -12.64 5.43
C ASP A 37 -5.71 -13.23 6.68
N LYS A 38 -5.39 -14.49 7.03
CA LYS A 38 -6.18 -15.25 8.01
C LYS A 38 -5.90 -14.83 9.47
N GLY A 39 -5.04 -13.84 9.68
CA GLY A 39 -4.65 -13.34 11.00
C GLY A 39 -5.37 -12.07 11.46
N PRO A 40 -5.14 -11.66 12.72
CA PRO A 40 -5.81 -10.50 13.33
C PRO A 40 -5.49 -9.22 12.57
N VAL A 41 -6.42 -8.26 12.40
CA VAL A 41 -6.22 -6.97 11.65
C VAL A 41 -5.06 -6.11 12.17
N CYS A 42 -4.67 -6.29 13.42
CA CYS A 42 -3.43 -5.73 13.98
C CYS A 42 -2.80 -6.72 14.96
N ALA A 43 -1.48 -6.64 15.10
CA ALA A 43 -0.71 -7.25 16.17
C ALA A 43 0.09 -6.15 16.90
N GLY A 44 0.04 -6.13 18.23
CA GLY A 44 0.66 -5.09 19.06
C GLY A 44 -0.24 -3.87 19.31
N THR A 45 0.29 -2.91 20.06
CA THR A 45 -0.43 -1.71 20.52
C THR A 45 0.30 -0.48 20.04
N ALA A 46 -0.41 0.44 19.37
CA ALA A 46 0.16 1.69 18.92
C ALA A 46 0.19 2.73 20.07
N PRO A 47 1.34 3.35 20.37
CA PRO A 47 1.37 4.53 21.23
C PRO A 47 0.76 5.73 20.51
N ALA A 48 0.24 6.70 21.26
CA ALA A 48 -0.43 7.88 20.71
C ALA A 48 0.51 8.77 19.86
N ASP A 49 1.81 8.73 20.14
CA ASP A 49 2.87 9.49 19.47
C ASP A 49 3.71 8.62 18.51
N GLY A 50 3.24 7.42 18.18
CA GLY A 50 3.91 6.53 17.22
C GLY A 50 3.89 7.07 15.79
N MET A 51 4.95 6.82 15.03
CA MET A 51 5.02 7.17 13.61
C MET A 51 4.31 6.11 12.77
N HIS A 52 3.36 6.54 11.93
CA HIS A 52 2.55 5.62 11.12
C HIS A 52 3.11 5.53 9.70
N VAL A 53 3.59 4.35 9.32
CA VAL A 53 4.00 4.03 7.94
C VAL A 53 2.83 3.30 7.29
N LEU A 54 2.12 3.97 6.38
CA LEU A 54 0.90 3.41 5.76
C LEU A 54 1.24 2.49 4.59
N ARG A 55 0.35 1.53 4.31
CA ARG A 55 0.53 0.54 3.25
C ARG A 55 0.72 1.20 1.89
N GLY A 56 1.72 0.74 1.15
CA GLY A 56 2.08 1.22 -0.19
C GLY A 56 2.72 2.62 -0.22
N GLY A 57 2.80 3.31 0.92
CA GLY A 57 3.35 4.65 1.02
C GLY A 57 4.77 4.72 1.55
N SER A 58 5.28 5.95 1.61
CA SER A 58 6.58 6.30 2.19
C SER A 58 6.42 7.22 3.39
N HIS A 59 7.22 7.00 4.43
CA HIS A 59 7.31 7.86 5.60
C HIS A 59 8.75 8.37 5.78
N PRO A 60 8.98 9.69 5.91
CA PRO A 60 10.28 10.24 6.24
C PRO A 60 10.59 9.99 7.72
N LEU A 61 11.72 9.36 7.96
CA LEU A 61 12.22 9.12 9.30
C LEU A 61 13.11 10.28 9.76
N PRO A 62 13.30 10.44 11.08
CA PRO A 62 14.42 11.18 11.62
C PRO A 62 15.72 10.82 10.88
N GLY A 63 16.50 11.85 10.50
CA GLY A 63 17.69 11.69 9.66
C GLY A 63 17.43 11.71 8.14
N GLY A 64 16.18 11.81 7.69
CA GLY A 64 15.81 12.05 6.29
C GLY A 64 15.68 10.80 5.41
N ALA A 65 15.92 9.61 5.97
CA ALA A 65 15.68 8.35 5.25
C ALA A 65 14.18 8.14 5.02
N LEU A 66 13.80 7.58 3.87
CA LEU A 66 12.43 7.15 3.60
C LEU A 66 12.28 5.67 3.90
N VAL A 67 11.25 5.31 4.68
CA VAL A 67 10.80 3.94 4.84
C VAL A 67 9.50 3.72 4.09
N THR A 68 9.39 2.60 3.38
CA THR A 68 8.18 2.17 2.70
C THR A 68 7.64 0.90 3.32
N TYR A 69 6.32 0.77 3.35
CA TYR A 69 5.64 -0.45 3.79
C TYR A 69 4.94 -1.09 2.59
N SER A 70 5.57 -2.10 1.99
CA SER A 70 5.11 -2.68 0.72
C SER A 70 4.04 -3.76 0.91
N ASP A 71 4.19 -4.60 1.93
CA ASP A 71 3.30 -5.74 2.11
C ASP A 71 3.25 -6.26 3.55
N ALA A 72 2.11 -6.82 3.96
CA ALA A 72 1.97 -7.57 5.20
C ALA A 72 1.36 -8.94 4.97
N SER A 73 1.76 -9.87 5.82
CA SER A 73 1.24 -11.23 5.85
C SER A 73 0.95 -11.66 7.28
N ALA A 74 -0.02 -12.55 7.44
CA ALA A 74 -0.30 -13.23 8.69
C ALA A 74 -0.55 -14.72 8.47
N ASP A 75 -0.16 -15.50 9.47
CA ASP A 75 -0.26 -16.97 9.49
C ASP A 75 -1.44 -17.47 10.34
N GLY A 76 -2.37 -16.57 10.68
CA GLY A 76 -3.49 -16.82 11.57
C GLY A 76 -3.25 -16.41 13.03
N ARG A 77 -1.99 -16.26 13.47
CA ARG A 77 -1.66 -15.84 14.84
C ARG A 77 -0.72 -14.66 14.89
N THR A 78 0.24 -14.61 13.98
CA THR A 78 1.24 -13.56 13.91
C THR A 78 1.03 -12.74 12.66
N ARG A 79 1.29 -11.43 12.76
CA ARG A 79 1.39 -10.57 11.59
C ARG A 79 2.82 -10.06 11.44
N THR A 80 3.29 -10.07 10.20
CA THR A 80 4.54 -9.47 9.78
C THR A 80 4.31 -8.44 8.67
N ALA A 81 5.21 -7.47 8.56
CA ALA A 81 5.24 -6.51 7.48
C ALA A 81 6.63 -6.47 6.85
N THR A 82 6.72 -6.04 5.60
CA THR A 82 7.99 -5.78 4.93
C THR A 82 8.20 -4.28 4.84
N LEU A 83 9.29 -3.81 5.46
CA LEU A 83 9.73 -2.43 5.38
C LEU A 83 10.95 -2.32 4.48
N THR A 84 10.95 -1.37 3.55
CA THR A 84 12.09 -1.11 2.66
C THR A 84 12.61 0.30 2.89
N THR A 85 13.92 0.48 2.74
CA THR A 85 14.60 1.76 2.99
C THR A 85 15.26 2.24 1.71
N GLY A 86 14.91 3.45 1.25
CA GLY A 86 15.37 3.96 -0.04
C GLY A 86 14.79 3.22 -1.26
N ALA A 87 15.15 3.68 -2.47
CA ALA A 87 14.54 3.22 -3.73
C ALA A 87 14.92 1.78 -4.15
N SER A 88 15.99 1.22 -3.59
CA SER A 88 16.58 -0.07 -3.99
C SER A 88 16.94 -0.98 -2.80
N GLY A 89 16.44 -0.66 -1.59
CA GLY A 89 16.74 -1.43 -0.40
C GLY A 89 16.18 -2.85 -0.43
N ALA A 90 16.89 -3.79 0.18
CA ALA A 90 16.31 -5.10 0.51
C ALA A 90 15.22 -4.92 1.56
N GLY A 91 14.04 -5.50 1.33
CA GLY A 91 12.94 -5.46 2.29
C GLY A 91 13.30 -6.20 3.57
N THR A 92 13.09 -5.55 4.72
CA THR A 92 13.25 -6.14 6.05
C THR A 92 11.89 -6.56 6.58
N ARG A 93 11.76 -7.85 6.94
CA ARG A 93 10.54 -8.35 7.57
C ARG A 93 10.53 -8.01 9.06
N VAL A 94 9.47 -7.35 9.50
CA VAL A 94 9.26 -6.89 10.88
C VAL A 94 8.01 -7.50 11.49
N ARG A 95 7.96 -7.54 12.82
CA ARG A 95 6.81 -7.95 13.63
C ARG A 95 6.71 -7.06 14.88
N ALA A 96 5.53 -6.95 15.46
CA ALA A 96 5.33 -6.19 16.67
C ALA A 96 6.22 -6.69 17.84
N GLY A 97 6.66 -5.76 18.69
CA GLY A 97 7.54 -6.01 19.83
C GLY A 97 9.01 -6.23 19.47
N ARG A 98 9.41 -5.99 18.21
CA ARG A 98 10.82 -6.10 17.78
C ARG A 98 11.45 -4.75 17.57
N GLN A 99 12.75 -4.68 17.82
CA GLN A 99 13.57 -3.55 17.42
C GLN A 99 14.10 -3.76 16.00
N VAL A 100 14.15 -2.67 15.23
CA VAL A 100 14.70 -2.61 13.87
C VAL A 100 15.59 -1.37 13.75
N SER A 101 16.67 -1.50 12.98
CA SER A 101 17.53 -0.36 12.63
C SER A 101 17.24 0.06 11.19
N ILE A 102 16.83 1.31 11.01
CA ILE A 102 16.47 1.87 9.71
C ILE A 102 17.21 3.20 9.54
N GLY A 103 17.98 3.34 8.46
CA GLY A 103 18.71 4.58 8.17
C GLY A 103 19.70 5.00 9.27
N GLY A 104 20.22 4.05 10.07
CA GLY A 104 21.10 4.34 11.20
C GLY A 104 20.39 4.64 12.53
N HIS A 105 19.06 4.68 12.53
CA HIS A 105 18.25 4.96 13.71
C HIS A 105 17.54 3.68 14.21
N ALA A 106 17.40 3.55 15.52
CA ALA A 106 16.74 2.42 16.16
C ALA A 106 15.26 2.71 16.43
N TYR A 107 14.39 1.77 16.05
CA TYR A 107 12.94 1.85 16.24
C TYR A 107 12.42 0.58 16.89
N ALA A 108 11.48 0.71 17.82
CA ALA A 108 10.62 -0.39 18.20
C ALA A 108 9.41 -0.45 17.24
N VAL A 109 9.07 -1.65 16.80
CA VAL A 109 7.87 -1.91 16.01
C VAL A 109 6.72 -2.15 16.99
N ALA A 110 5.96 -1.11 17.31
CA ALA A 110 4.93 -1.15 18.34
C ALA A 110 3.69 -1.92 17.89
N GLN A 111 3.29 -1.73 16.62
CA GLN A 111 2.12 -2.38 16.04
C GLN A 111 2.34 -2.67 14.55
N VAL A 112 1.79 -3.78 14.08
CA VAL A 112 1.70 -4.13 12.65
C VAL A 112 0.26 -4.45 12.31
N CYS A 113 -0.34 -3.69 11.40
CA CYS A 113 -1.69 -3.90 10.86
C CYS A 113 -1.63 -4.24 9.37
N THR A 114 -2.76 -4.61 8.76
CA THR A 114 -2.86 -4.76 7.30
C THR A 114 -2.69 -3.44 6.55
N TYR A 115 -2.93 -2.30 7.21
CA TYR A 115 -2.97 -0.97 6.60
C TYR A 115 -1.85 -0.03 7.08
N ARG A 116 -1.11 -0.39 8.14
CA ARG A 116 0.00 0.40 8.69
C ARG A 116 1.03 -0.42 9.48
N VAL A 117 2.20 0.15 9.64
CA VAL A 117 3.18 -0.21 10.68
C VAL A 117 3.40 1.00 11.58
N VAL A 118 3.42 0.80 12.89
CA VAL A 118 3.72 1.85 13.87
C VAL A 118 5.12 1.68 14.42
N LEU A 119 5.95 2.70 14.20
CA LEU A 119 7.34 2.76 14.65
C LEU A 119 7.48 3.76 15.80
N GLU A 120 8.23 3.36 16.82
CA GLU A 120 8.57 4.21 17.97
C GLU A 120 10.08 4.46 18.00
N PRO A 121 10.53 5.71 17.80
CA PRO A 121 11.95 6.02 17.87
C PRO A 121 12.52 5.78 19.27
N GLN A 122 13.68 5.11 19.35
CA GLN A 122 14.26 4.72 20.64
C GLN A 122 15.08 5.86 21.26
N SER A 123 15.69 6.72 20.44
CA SER A 123 16.45 7.86 20.94
C SER A 123 15.55 9.04 21.26
N ALA A 124 15.93 9.85 22.26
CA ALA A 124 15.20 11.07 22.59
C ALA A 124 15.27 12.10 21.44
N ALA A 125 16.39 12.16 20.73
CA ALA A 125 16.57 13.05 19.59
C ALA A 125 15.61 12.70 18.44
N ASP A 126 15.44 11.41 18.13
CA ASP A 126 14.55 10.97 17.07
C ASP A 126 13.08 11.15 17.45
N ARG A 127 12.72 10.94 18.72
CA ARG A 127 11.38 11.26 19.22
C ARG A 127 11.08 12.75 19.13
N ALA A 128 12.04 13.61 19.50
CA ALA A 128 11.89 15.05 19.36
C ALA A 128 11.77 15.49 17.90
N ALA A 129 12.53 14.87 16.98
CA ALA A 129 12.44 15.13 15.55
C ALA A 129 11.09 14.70 14.96
N ALA A 130 10.61 13.51 15.32
CA ALA A 130 9.30 13.01 14.90
C ALA A 130 8.15 13.90 15.44
N GLY A 131 8.27 14.38 16.67
CA GLY A 131 7.31 15.26 17.33
C GLY A 131 7.51 16.76 17.07
N ALA A 132 8.36 17.14 16.11
CA ALA A 132 8.58 18.55 15.83
C ALA A 132 7.30 19.21 15.32
N GLU A 133 6.95 20.35 15.90
CA GLU A 133 5.82 21.15 15.44
C GLU A 133 6.10 21.67 14.02
N PRO A 134 5.13 21.57 13.11
CA PRO A 134 5.29 22.05 11.75
C PRO A 134 5.33 23.58 11.73
N ALA A 135 6.12 24.13 10.81
CA ALA A 135 6.14 25.56 10.57
C ALA A 135 4.73 26.09 10.22
N ALA A 136 4.46 27.34 10.64
CA ALA A 136 3.28 28.06 10.21
C ALA A 136 3.31 28.28 8.68
N GLY A 137 2.14 28.33 8.05
CA GLY A 137 2.01 28.56 6.60
C GLY A 137 1.54 27.34 5.82
N HIS A 138 1.22 27.54 4.54
CA HIS A 138 0.57 26.54 3.67
C HIS A 138 1.44 26.09 2.49
N ASP A 139 2.74 26.41 2.49
CA ASP A 139 3.65 25.88 1.48
C ASP A 139 3.81 24.34 1.61
N ALA A 140 4.37 23.73 0.57
CA ALA A 140 4.50 22.29 0.49
C ALA A 140 5.39 21.71 1.60
N ALA A 141 6.43 22.42 2.05
CA ALA A 141 7.31 21.93 3.10
C ALA A 141 6.59 21.90 4.45
N ALA A 142 5.89 22.98 4.81
CA ALA A 142 5.08 23.05 6.02
C ALA A 142 3.96 22.01 6.03
N GLN A 143 3.30 21.79 4.88
CA GLN A 143 2.28 20.74 4.74
C GLN A 143 2.87 19.33 4.88
N ARG A 144 4.04 19.04 4.28
CA ARG A 144 4.72 17.76 4.47
C ARG A 144 5.06 17.50 5.93
N THR A 145 5.63 18.47 6.64
CA THR A 145 5.93 18.30 8.07
C THR A 145 4.66 18.04 8.88
N ARG A 146 3.55 18.74 8.58
CA ARG A 146 2.23 18.45 9.18
C ARG A 146 1.76 17.01 8.94
N CYS A 147 2.05 16.43 7.78
CA CYS A 147 1.57 15.09 7.43
C CYS A 147 2.29 13.96 8.17
N PHE A 148 3.52 14.18 8.61
CA PHE A 148 4.33 13.13 9.25
C PHE A 148 4.62 13.37 10.73
N SER A 149 4.51 14.61 11.20
CA SER A 149 4.77 14.94 12.61
C SER A 149 3.84 14.17 13.55
N THR A 150 4.39 13.70 14.66
CA THR A 150 3.63 13.03 15.73
C THR A 150 3.08 14.03 16.76
N ALA A 151 3.39 15.32 16.60
CA ALA A 151 2.94 16.38 17.49
C ALA A 151 1.40 16.46 17.55
N PRO A 152 0.80 16.66 18.73
CA PRO A 152 -0.66 16.71 18.87
C PRO A 152 -1.34 17.75 17.97
N ALA A 153 -0.75 18.94 17.81
CA ALA A 153 -1.33 19.98 16.96
C ALA A 153 -1.27 19.61 15.47
N ALA A 154 -0.19 18.97 15.02
CA ALA A 154 -0.09 18.44 13.66
C ALA A 154 -1.14 17.37 13.38
N ARG A 155 -1.34 16.43 14.33
CA ARG A 155 -2.38 15.40 14.27
C ARG A 155 -3.78 16.01 14.19
N ALA A 156 -4.10 16.95 15.07
CA ALA A 156 -5.36 17.66 15.06
C ALA A 156 -5.59 18.39 13.71
N ALA A 157 -4.55 19.03 13.17
CA ALA A 157 -4.63 19.69 11.88
C ALA A 157 -4.86 18.71 10.71
N ARG A 158 -4.32 17.48 10.76
CA ARG A 158 -4.54 16.45 9.72
C ARG A 158 -5.99 16.00 9.62
N VAL A 159 -6.74 16.05 10.72
CA VAL A 159 -8.13 15.57 10.76
C VAL A 159 -9.17 16.68 10.65
N ALA A 160 -8.77 17.95 10.82
CA ALA A 160 -9.69 19.09 10.84
C ALA A 160 -10.55 19.27 9.57
N GLY A 161 -10.11 18.72 8.43
CA GLY A 161 -10.84 18.76 7.16
C GLY A 161 -11.58 17.47 6.79
N MET A 162 -11.48 16.43 7.63
CA MET A 162 -12.04 15.11 7.32
C MET A 162 -13.57 15.12 7.48
N PRO A 163 -14.33 14.63 6.49
CA PRO A 163 -15.79 14.54 6.62
C PRO A 163 -16.21 13.62 7.77
N PRO A 164 -17.07 14.08 8.70
CA PRO A 164 -17.43 13.31 9.90
C PRO A 164 -18.30 12.08 9.59
N ASN A 165 -19.07 12.12 8.50
CA ASN A 165 -19.95 11.02 8.07
C ASN A 165 -19.29 10.14 7.01
N GLY A 166 -17.98 10.26 6.82
CA GLY A 166 -17.25 9.58 5.77
C GLY A 166 -17.20 10.33 4.44
N MET A 167 -16.44 9.77 3.52
CA MET A 167 -16.11 10.39 2.24
C MET A 167 -16.33 9.41 1.08
N THR A 168 -16.78 9.95 -0.05
CA THR A 168 -16.86 9.19 -1.30
C THR A 168 -15.65 9.54 -2.15
N VAL A 169 -14.72 8.61 -2.29
CA VAL A 169 -13.58 8.78 -3.21
C VAL A 169 -14.07 8.42 -4.61
N LEU A 170 -14.03 9.40 -5.51
CA LEU A 170 -14.35 9.23 -6.91
C LEU A 170 -13.11 8.79 -7.70
N GLN A 171 -13.33 8.19 -8.88
CA GLN A 171 -12.26 8.05 -9.86
C GLN A 171 -11.74 9.46 -10.24
N GLY A 172 -10.44 9.70 -10.02
CA GLY A 172 -9.86 11.06 -10.03
C GLY A 172 -9.30 11.47 -8.68
N ARG A 173 -9.02 12.77 -8.46
CA ARG A 173 -8.41 13.29 -7.22
C ARG A 173 -9.38 14.17 -6.43
N GLN A 174 -9.43 13.96 -5.12
CA GLN A 174 -10.15 14.80 -4.17
C GLN A 174 -9.18 15.42 -3.18
N ASN A 175 -9.24 16.75 -3.06
CA ASN A 175 -8.41 17.50 -2.11
C ASN A 175 -9.18 17.73 -0.82
N ILE A 176 -8.67 17.19 0.28
CA ILE A 176 -9.17 17.43 1.63
C ILE A 176 -8.54 18.73 2.11
N ARG A 177 -9.36 19.76 2.29
CA ARG A 177 -8.94 21.06 2.81
C ARG A 177 -9.33 21.19 4.28
N PRO A 178 -8.51 21.84 5.13
CA PRO A 178 -7.27 22.56 4.79
C PRO A 178 -5.99 21.70 4.85
N THR A 179 -6.14 20.38 5.01
CA THR A 179 -5.06 19.46 5.43
C THR A 179 -3.96 19.28 4.36
N GLY A 180 -4.29 19.52 3.09
CA GLY A 180 -3.38 19.28 1.96
C GLY A 180 -3.26 17.80 1.61
N ILE A 181 -4.11 16.95 2.20
CA ILE A 181 -4.24 15.53 1.85
C ILE A 181 -5.07 15.43 0.57
N THR A 182 -4.57 14.67 -0.39
CA THR A 182 -5.32 14.32 -1.60
C THR A 182 -5.57 12.84 -1.63
N VAL A 183 -6.81 12.43 -1.85
CA VAL A 183 -7.18 11.02 -2.04
C VAL A 183 -7.61 10.86 -3.49
N GLY A 184 -7.09 9.85 -4.19
CA GLY A 184 -7.46 9.61 -5.58
C GLY A 184 -7.69 8.15 -5.94
N GLY A 185 -8.84 7.86 -6.55
CA GLY A 185 -9.18 6.54 -7.07
C GLY A 185 -8.52 6.31 -8.44
N ASN A 186 -7.73 5.24 -8.53
CA ASN A 186 -6.97 4.89 -9.74
C ASN A 186 -7.69 3.82 -10.56
N ASP A 187 -8.15 2.76 -9.90
CA ASP A 187 -8.90 1.67 -10.50
C ASP A 187 -10.02 1.25 -9.53
N ILE A 188 -11.26 1.21 -10.01
CA ILE A 188 -12.42 0.87 -9.19
C ILE A 188 -13.17 -0.24 -9.92
N GLY A 189 -12.86 -1.48 -9.58
CA GLY A 189 -13.58 -2.65 -10.08
C GLY A 189 -14.88 -2.88 -9.30
N SER A 190 -15.60 -3.94 -9.67
CA SER A 190 -16.87 -4.30 -9.02
C SER A 190 -16.73 -4.88 -7.61
N LYS A 191 -15.53 -5.34 -7.25
CA LYS A 191 -15.24 -5.98 -5.94
C LYS A 191 -14.03 -5.41 -5.22
N THR A 192 -13.13 -4.75 -5.95
CA THR A 192 -11.89 -4.20 -5.44
C THR A 192 -11.67 -2.80 -5.97
N ALA A 193 -11.01 -1.96 -5.19
CA ALA A 193 -10.52 -0.66 -5.66
C ALA A 193 -9.04 -0.49 -5.34
N THR A 194 -8.41 0.42 -6.07
CA THR A 194 -7.07 0.92 -5.84
C THR A 194 -7.13 2.43 -5.74
N PHE A 195 -6.59 2.99 -4.67
CA PHE A 195 -6.55 4.43 -4.47
C PHE A 195 -5.30 4.86 -3.71
N THR A 196 -4.86 6.09 -3.97
CA THR A 196 -3.68 6.68 -3.34
C THR A 196 -4.07 7.82 -2.41
N VAL A 197 -3.25 8.00 -1.38
CA VAL A 197 -3.28 9.15 -0.49
C VAL A 197 -1.96 9.87 -0.64
N THR A 198 -1.99 11.16 -0.95
CA THR A 198 -0.80 12.01 -1.01
C THR A 198 -0.95 13.19 -0.06
N CYS A 199 0.17 13.85 0.23
CA CYS A 199 0.18 15.09 0.97
C CYS A 199 1.03 16.14 0.27
N ALA A 200 0.53 17.38 0.23
CA ALA A 200 1.27 18.53 -0.28
C ALA A 200 1.78 18.37 -1.73
N GLY A 201 1.05 17.60 -2.54
CA GLY A 201 1.38 17.37 -3.95
C GLY A 201 2.39 16.26 -4.23
N ASP A 202 3.16 15.78 -3.24
CA ASP A 202 3.97 14.53 -3.20
C ASP A 202 4.87 14.57 -1.94
N PRO A 203 5.17 13.42 -1.26
CA PRO A 203 5.10 12.02 -1.71
C PRO A 203 3.78 11.27 -1.39
N VAL A 204 3.67 10.04 -1.92
CA VAL A 204 2.59 9.08 -1.62
C VAL A 204 2.67 8.64 -0.16
N LEU A 205 1.65 9.03 0.61
CA LEU A 205 1.45 8.63 2.00
C LEU A 205 0.98 7.19 2.12
N ALA A 206 0.10 6.76 1.21
CA ALA A 206 -0.42 5.41 1.12
C ALA A 206 -0.79 5.08 -0.32
N ASP A 207 -0.60 3.82 -0.72
CA ASP A 207 -1.10 3.25 -1.96
C ASP A 207 -1.85 1.96 -1.62
N TYR A 208 -3.18 2.09 -1.54
CA TYR A 208 -4.06 1.00 -1.15
C TYR A 208 -4.48 0.24 -2.38
N GLN A 209 -3.88 -0.92 -2.59
CA GLN A 209 -4.19 -1.80 -3.72
C GLN A 209 -5.18 -2.89 -3.33
N HIS A 210 -6.11 -3.19 -4.26
CA HIS A 210 -7.09 -4.27 -4.15
C HIS A 210 -7.96 -4.23 -2.88
N VAL A 211 -8.28 -3.04 -2.37
CA VAL A 211 -9.15 -2.91 -1.20
C VAL A 211 -10.55 -3.39 -1.51
N ARG A 212 -11.19 -4.04 -0.54
CA ARG A 212 -12.55 -4.60 -0.65
C ARG A 212 -13.45 -3.95 0.37
N SER A 213 -14.77 -4.07 0.18
CA SER A 213 -15.72 -3.70 1.22
C SER A 213 -15.44 -4.48 2.51
N GLY A 214 -15.45 -3.77 3.63
CA GLY A 214 -15.10 -4.24 4.97
C GLY A 214 -13.63 -4.08 5.34
N ASP A 215 -12.72 -3.79 4.40
CA ASP A 215 -11.32 -3.54 4.72
C ASP A 215 -11.17 -2.25 5.53
N THR A 216 -10.14 -2.20 6.37
CA THR A 216 -9.76 -0.99 7.10
C THR A 216 -8.59 -0.31 6.42
N VAL A 217 -8.69 1.00 6.27
CA VAL A 217 -7.63 1.89 5.76
C VAL A 217 -7.44 3.06 6.73
N GLU A 218 -6.31 3.74 6.64
CA GLU A 218 -6.03 4.92 7.45
C GLU A 218 -5.76 6.13 6.57
N ILE A 219 -6.37 7.26 6.89
CA ILE A 219 -6.12 8.53 6.20
C ILE A 219 -5.98 9.61 7.27
N GLY A 220 -4.77 10.15 7.40
CA GLY A 220 -4.47 11.25 8.33
C GLY A 220 -4.81 10.93 9.78
N ASP A 221 -4.41 9.76 10.30
CA ASP A 221 -4.73 9.24 11.64
C ASP A 221 -6.20 8.86 11.90
N VAL A 222 -7.09 8.95 10.90
CA VAL A 222 -8.47 8.45 11.01
C VAL A 222 -8.57 7.09 10.34
N LEU A 223 -9.11 6.11 11.07
CA LEU A 223 -9.43 4.79 10.53
C LEU A 223 -10.77 4.85 9.78
N TYR A 224 -10.79 4.30 8.57
CA TYR A 224 -11.99 4.16 7.77
C TYR A 224 -12.24 2.70 7.42
N THR A 225 -13.50 2.29 7.48
CA THR A 225 -13.98 1.07 6.84
C THR A 225 -14.35 1.38 5.39
N VAL A 226 -13.85 0.58 4.46
CA VAL A 226 -14.26 0.61 3.06
C VAL A 226 -15.70 0.10 2.96
N GLY A 227 -16.62 0.96 2.57
CA GLY A 227 -18.04 0.64 2.37
C GLY A 227 -18.30 0.11 0.96
N SER A 228 -19.31 0.66 0.30
CA SER A 228 -19.68 0.27 -1.06
C SER A 228 -18.62 0.66 -2.09
N ILE A 229 -18.34 -0.26 -3.00
CA ILE A 229 -17.49 -0.05 -4.18
C ILE A 229 -18.40 -0.09 -5.41
N HIS A 230 -18.51 1.05 -6.10
CA HIS A 230 -19.28 1.19 -7.33
C HIS A 230 -18.31 1.16 -8.50
N SER A 231 -18.39 0.09 -9.29
CA SER A 231 -17.49 -0.15 -10.43
C SER A 231 -17.39 1.09 -11.33
N GLY A 232 -16.16 1.47 -11.67
CA GLY A 232 -15.82 2.58 -12.56
C GLY A 232 -16.23 3.97 -12.06
N THR A 233 -16.64 4.12 -10.80
CA THR A 233 -17.21 5.39 -10.33
C THR A 233 -16.68 5.83 -8.98
N SER A 234 -16.87 5.02 -7.93
CA SER A 234 -16.60 5.49 -6.56
C SER A 234 -16.39 4.39 -5.53
N ILE A 235 -15.75 4.76 -4.42
CA ILE A 235 -15.74 4.01 -3.16
C ILE A 235 -16.20 4.89 -2.01
N THR A 236 -16.92 4.31 -1.06
CA THR A 236 -17.31 5.01 0.18
C THR A 236 -16.37 4.61 1.31
N LEU A 237 -15.89 5.58 2.08
CA LEU A 237 -15.07 5.37 3.28
C LEU A 237 -15.83 5.90 4.48
N VAL A 238 -16.04 5.05 5.50
CA VAL A 238 -16.82 5.39 6.70
C VAL A 238 -15.89 5.39 7.91
N PRO A 239 -15.80 6.49 8.69
CA PRO A 239 -14.88 6.57 9.82
C PRO A 239 -15.28 5.59 10.93
N GLN A 240 -14.29 4.89 11.49
CA GLN A 240 -14.50 3.96 12.60
C GLN A 240 -14.59 4.74 13.92
N GLY A 241 -15.59 4.41 14.74
CA GLY A 241 -15.82 5.08 16.03
C GLY A 241 -16.53 6.43 15.93
N SER A 242 -17.25 6.66 14.82
CA SER A 242 -18.26 7.72 14.69
C SER A 242 -19.57 7.35 15.39
#